data_AF-A0A7H8NT85-F1
#
_entry.id   AF-A0A7H8NT85-F1
#
_cell.length_a   1.000
_cell.length_b   1.000
_cell.length_c   1.000
_cell.angle_alpha   90.00
_cell.angle_beta   90.00
_cell.angle_gamma   90.00
#
_symmetry.space_group_name_H-M   'P 1'
#
loop_
_entity.id
_entity.type
_entity.pdbx_description
1 polymer ?
#
loop_
_entity_poly.entity_id
_entity_poly.type
_entity_poly.pdbx_seq_one_letter_code
_entity_poly.pdbx_strand_id
1 'polypeptide(L)'
;MQKSIDQVSTTVISAITVFAFSAGAICAGWAVGKFSTTGNAADWIAAVGGAAAAVGTWAIGIGANSYAREAQLYRLSQEAKAERERCEARVRKLDYMISKAKLAGRQERAFKLLHGDDEKLTDLSTTIRKGKIRALEAALAKIVWAPEDVASLNAADQGALGNAEITMLQVRHFIEVCRDSGYENDVFLESIASSLATLSEEVIVLESRLLAERGRVLAVP
;
A
#
# COMPACT_ATOMS: atom_id res chain seq x y z
N MET A 1 -18.97 14.33 19.63
CA MET A 1 -19.99 14.50 18.59
C MET A 1 -20.60 15.88 18.79
N GLN A 2 -20.02 16.90 18.15
CA GLN A 2 -20.31 18.31 18.43
C GLN A 2 -20.96 18.89 17.17
N LYS A 3 -22.25 19.20 17.27
CA LYS A 3 -23.06 19.78 16.18
C LYS A 3 -22.40 21.08 15.74
N SER A 4 -21.89 21.11 14.51
CA SER A 4 -21.47 22.35 13.86
C SER A 4 -22.66 23.29 13.81
N ILE A 5 -22.56 24.42 14.50
CA ILE A 5 -23.47 25.55 14.35
C ILE A 5 -23.48 25.90 12.87
N ASP A 6 -24.66 25.88 12.26
CA ASP A 6 -24.90 26.18 10.84
C ASP A 6 -24.14 27.45 10.45
N GLN A 7 -23.01 27.29 9.75
CA GLN A 7 -22.35 28.38 9.05
C GLN A 7 -23.29 28.78 7.92
N VAL A 8 -24.16 29.76 8.18
CA VAL A 8 -24.94 30.41 7.14
C VAL A 8 -23.94 30.93 6.11
N SER A 9 -23.90 30.24 4.97
CA SER A 9 -22.93 30.50 3.90
C SER A 9 -22.93 31.98 3.56
N THR A 10 -21.76 32.60 3.48
CA THR A 10 -21.57 34.03 3.12
C THR A 10 -22.34 34.40 1.84
N THR A 11 -22.56 33.41 0.96
CA THR A 11 -23.38 33.49 -0.25
C THR A 11 -24.86 33.70 0.02
N VAL A 12 -25.42 33.05 1.04
CA VAL A 12 -26.82 33.25 1.48
C VAL A 12 -26.96 34.62 2.12
N ILE A 13 -25.98 35.05 2.92
CA ILE A 13 -25.96 36.37 3.53
C ILE A 13 -25.88 37.47 2.47
N SER A 14 -24.99 37.33 1.47
CA SER A 14 -24.87 38.32 0.39
C SER A 14 -26.11 38.36 -0.49
N ALA A 15 -26.72 37.21 -0.81
CA ALA A 15 -27.97 37.15 -1.55
C ALA A 15 -29.13 37.83 -0.80
N ILE A 16 -29.28 37.57 0.50
CA ILE A 16 -30.28 38.23 1.36
C ILE A 16 -30.01 39.74 1.43
N THR A 17 -28.75 40.15 1.58
CA THR A 17 -28.38 41.58 1.70
C THR A 17 -28.67 42.32 0.40
N VAL A 18 -28.35 41.73 -0.76
CA VAL A 18 -28.65 42.33 -2.07
C VAL A 18 -30.16 42.36 -2.33
N PHE A 19 -30.89 41.31 -1.97
CA PHE A 19 -32.34 41.28 -2.09
C PHE A 19 -32.99 42.37 -1.22
N ALA A 20 -32.56 42.50 0.04
CA ALA A 20 -33.03 43.54 0.96
C ALA A 20 -32.68 44.95 0.49
N PHE A 21 -31.47 45.17 -0.05
CA PHE A 21 -31.07 46.46 -0.60
C PHE A 21 -31.87 46.83 -1.86
N SER A 22 -32.12 45.85 -2.72
CA SER A 22 -32.92 46.03 -3.94
C SER A 22 -34.38 46.33 -3.61
N ALA A 23 -34.97 45.59 -2.68
CA ALA A 23 -36.33 45.83 -2.19
C ALA A 23 -36.43 47.21 -1.50
N GLY A 24 -35.43 47.60 -0.71
CA GLY A 24 -35.34 48.90 -0.07
C GLY A 24 -35.23 50.05 -1.08
N ALA A 25 -34.44 49.89 -2.15
CA ALA A 25 -34.31 50.88 -3.22
C ALA A 25 -35.63 51.09 -3.99
N ILE A 26 -36.41 50.03 -4.22
CA ILE A 26 -37.74 50.11 -4.84
C ILE A 26 -38.71 50.87 -3.94
N CYS A 27 -38.76 50.51 -2.65
CA CYS A 27 -39.64 51.18 -1.68
C CYS A 27 -39.27 52.66 -1.55
N ALA A 28 -37.97 52.99 -1.54
CA ALA A 28 -37.49 54.36 -1.48
C ALA A 28 -37.86 55.15 -2.74
N GLY A 29 -37.70 54.60 -3.95
CA GLY A 29 -38.06 55.32 -5.17
C GLY A 29 -39.58 55.49 -5.36
N TRP A 30 -40.40 54.58 -4.80
CA TRP A 30 -41.85 54.74 -4.71
C TRP A 30 -42.22 55.84 -3.71
N ALA A 31 -41.59 55.83 -2.53
CA ALA A 31 -41.83 56.83 -1.49
C ALA A 31 -41.40 58.24 -1.89
N VAL A 32 -40.36 58.38 -2.72
CA VAL A 32 -39.83 59.67 -3.20
C VAL A 32 -40.53 60.13 -4.50
N GLY A 33 -41.53 59.38 -4.99
CA GLY A 33 -42.36 59.78 -6.14
C GLY A 33 -41.66 59.74 -7.51
N LYS A 34 -40.39 59.28 -7.59
CA LYS A 34 -39.64 59.21 -8.86
C LYS A 34 -40.18 58.18 -9.85
N PHE A 35 -40.94 57.19 -9.38
CA PHE A 35 -41.60 56.19 -10.25
C PHE A 35 -43.03 56.58 -10.68
N SER A 36 -43.50 57.77 -10.29
CA SER A 36 -44.86 58.25 -10.63
C SER A 36 -44.95 59.00 -11.96
N THR A 37 -43.86 59.18 -12.71
CA THR A 37 -43.89 59.95 -13.97
C THR A 37 -43.07 59.32 -15.09
N THR A 38 -43.79 58.96 -16.17
CA THR A 38 -43.31 58.80 -17.57
C THR A 38 -42.23 57.74 -17.83
N GLY A 39 -42.63 56.47 -17.73
CA GLY A 39 -41.90 55.30 -18.25
C GLY A 39 -42.61 54.02 -17.83
N ASN A 40 -42.90 53.11 -18.75
CA ASN A 40 -43.75 51.94 -18.52
C ASN A 40 -43.25 51.15 -17.31
N ALA A 41 -44.06 51.03 -16.24
CA ALA A 41 -43.67 50.38 -14.98
C ALA A 41 -43.14 48.95 -15.19
N ALA A 42 -43.57 48.31 -16.28
CA ALA A 42 -43.09 47.02 -16.74
C ALA A 42 -41.59 46.99 -17.09
N ASP A 43 -41.02 48.06 -17.67
CA ASP A 43 -39.61 48.11 -18.08
C ASP A 43 -38.68 48.19 -16.87
N TRP A 44 -39.10 48.89 -15.80
CA TRP A 44 -38.34 48.95 -14.55
C TRP A 44 -38.41 47.65 -13.75
N ILE A 45 -39.58 47.01 -13.70
CA ILE A 45 -39.73 45.68 -13.08
C ILE A 45 -38.90 44.64 -13.83
N ALA A 46 -38.87 44.70 -15.16
CA ALA A 46 -38.03 43.82 -15.98
C ALA A 46 -36.53 44.09 -15.78
N ALA A 47 -36.10 45.36 -15.71
CA ALA A 47 -34.70 45.71 -15.45
C ALA A 47 -34.23 45.24 -14.05
N VAL A 48 -35.07 45.40 -13.03
CA VAL A 48 -34.77 44.96 -11.65
C VAL A 48 -34.84 43.43 -11.53
N GLY A 49 -35.81 42.78 -12.17
CA GLY A 49 -35.88 41.32 -12.26
C GLY A 49 -34.65 40.72 -12.96
N GLY A 50 -34.18 41.37 -14.02
CA GLY A 50 -32.94 41.02 -14.73
C GLY A 50 -31.70 41.19 -13.85
N ALA A 51 -31.60 42.29 -13.10
CA ALA A 51 -30.48 42.53 -12.18
C ALA A 51 -30.47 41.52 -11.02
N ALA A 52 -31.63 41.23 -10.42
CA ALA A 52 -31.75 40.24 -9.35
C ALA A 52 -31.43 38.82 -9.84
N ALA A 53 -31.90 38.44 -11.04
CA ALA A 53 -31.58 37.16 -11.66
C ALA A 53 -30.08 37.06 -12.02
N ALA A 54 -29.46 38.13 -12.52
CA ALA A 54 -28.03 38.15 -12.83
C ALA A 54 -27.15 37.98 -11.59
N VAL A 55 -27.49 38.65 -10.47
CA VAL A 55 -26.76 38.49 -9.20
C VAL A 55 -27.01 37.10 -8.59
N GLY A 56 -28.24 36.58 -8.64
CA GLY A 56 -28.54 35.22 -8.21
C GLY A 56 -27.74 34.19 -9.00
N THR A 57 -27.64 34.37 -10.31
CA THR A 57 -26.83 33.50 -11.20
C THR A 57 -25.34 33.59 -10.86
N TRP A 58 -24.83 34.79 -10.55
CA TRP A 58 -23.44 34.98 -10.11
C TRP A 58 -23.14 34.31 -8.76
N ALA A 59 -24.06 34.43 -7.79
CA ALA A 59 -23.94 33.77 -6.50
C ALA A 59 -23.97 32.23 -6.61
N ILE A 60 -24.83 31.69 -7.48
CA ILE A 60 -24.87 30.27 -7.81
C ILE A 60 -23.56 29.83 -8.48
N GLY A 61 -23.04 30.64 -9.42
CA GLY A 61 -21.76 30.37 -10.10
C GLY A 61 -20.56 30.32 -9.15
N ILE A 62 -20.47 31.25 -8.20
CA ILE A 62 -19.42 31.25 -7.16
C ILE A 62 -19.55 30.03 -6.25
N GLY A 63 -20.77 29.72 -5.80
CA GLY A 63 -21.05 28.53 -4.99
C GLY A 63 -20.64 27.25 -5.72
N ALA A 64 -21.07 27.08 -6.97
CA ALA A 64 -20.73 25.92 -7.79
C ALA A 64 -19.21 25.76 -8.00
N ASN A 65 -18.48 26.88 -8.18
CA ASN A 65 -17.02 26.85 -8.30
C ASN A 65 -16.33 26.43 -6.98
N SER A 66 -16.84 26.89 -5.83
CA SER A 66 -16.32 26.47 -4.52
C SER A 66 -16.52 24.98 -4.25
N TYR A 67 -17.71 24.44 -4.53
CA TYR A 67 -18.00 23.01 -4.38
C TYR A 67 -17.22 22.15 -5.38
N ALA A 68 -17.06 22.60 -6.62
CA ALA A 68 -16.24 21.90 -7.60
C ALA A 68 -14.77 21.82 -7.15
N ARG A 69 -14.24 22.89 -6.57
CA ARG A 69 -12.88 22.94 -6.01
C ARG A 69 -12.72 22.04 -4.80
N GLU A 70 -13.68 22.04 -3.87
CA GLU A 70 -13.68 21.16 -2.70
C GLU A 70 -13.79 19.68 -3.09
N ALA A 71 -14.66 19.35 -4.05
CA ALA A 71 -14.79 18.00 -4.57
C ALA A 71 -13.49 17.52 -5.28
N GLN A 72 -12.81 18.41 -6.02
CA GLN A 72 -11.50 18.10 -6.61
C GLN A 72 -10.43 17.86 -5.55
N LEU A 73 -10.34 18.73 -4.54
CA LEU A 73 -9.39 18.55 -3.43
C LEU A 73 -9.67 17.26 -2.64
N TYR A 74 -10.94 16.93 -2.43
CA TYR A 74 -11.34 15.71 -1.76
C TYR A 74 -10.94 14.47 -2.57
N ARG A 75 -11.18 14.46 -3.90
CA ARG A 75 -10.75 13.37 -4.80
C ARG A 75 -9.23 13.20 -4.79
N LEU A 76 -8.46 14.28 -4.93
CA LEU A 76 -7.00 14.24 -4.85
C LEU A 76 -6.51 13.70 -3.51
N SER A 77 -7.16 14.06 -2.40
CA SER A 77 -6.82 13.55 -1.08
C SER A 77 -7.14 12.06 -0.91
N GLN A 78 -8.21 11.57 -1.55
CA GLN A 78 -8.58 10.15 -1.55
C GLN A 78 -7.63 9.33 -2.43
N GLU A 79 -7.25 9.85 -3.60
CA GLU A 79 -6.27 9.24 -4.48
C GLU A 79 -4.92 9.09 -3.77
N ALA A 80 -4.42 10.16 -3.12
CA ALA A 80 -3.19 10.11 -2.35
C ALA A 80 -3.24 9.12 -1.17
N LYS A 81 -4.39 9.00 -0.49
CA LYS A 81 -4.57 8.00 0.58
C LYS A 81 -4.57 6.59 0.02
N ALA A 82 -5.29 6.35 -1.07
CA ALA A 82 -5.35 5.03 -1.71
C ALA A 82 -3.97 4.60 -2.24
N GLU A 83 -3.18 5.52 -2.77
CA GLU A 83 -1.80 5.26 -3.19
C GLU A 83 -0.91 4.89 -2.00
N ARG A 84 -0.99 5.63 -0.88
CA ARG A 84 -0.27 5.29 0.35
C ARG A 84 -0.65 3.92 0.89
N GLU A 85 -1.94 3.60 0.95
CA GLU A 85 -2.42 2.29 1.40
C GLU A 85 -1.89 1.15 0.52
N ARG A 86 -1.85 1.36 -0.81
CA ARG A 86 -1.26 0.39 -1.76
C ARG A 86 0.24 0.22 -1.55
N CYS A 87 0.98 1.32 -1.39
CA CYS A 87 2.41 1.29 -1.09
C CYS A 87 2.70 0.57 0.22
N GLU A 88 1.98 0.89 1.30
CA GLU A 88 2.11 0.22 2.60
C GLU A 88 1.76 -1.26 2.54
N ALA A 89 0.72 -1.64 1.80
CA ALA A 89 0.38 -3.05 1.60
C ALA A 89 1.50 -3.78 0.84
N ARG A 90 2.07 -3.17 -0.19
CA ARG A 90 3.18 -3.74 -0.97
C ARG A 90 4.46 -3.88 -0.14
N VAL A 91 4.79 -2.88 0.68
CA VAL A 91 5.94 -2.94 1.60
C VAL A 91 5.76 -4.07 2.62
N ARG A 92 4.57 -4.22 3.20
CA ARG A 92 4.27 -5.31 4.14
C ARG A 92 4.47 -6.70 3.52
N LYS A 93 4.08 -6.87 2.25
CA LYS A 93 4.33 -8.12 1.50
C LYS A 93 5.83 -8.36 1.32
N LEU A 94 6.57 -7.36 0.88
CA LEU A 94 8.02 -7.47 0.70
C LEU A 94 8.74 -7.78 2.02
N ASP A 95 8.36 -7.12 3.12
CA ASP A 95 8.90 -7.38 4.47
C ASP A 95 8.68 -8.83 4.90
N TYR A 96 7.50 -9.37 4.62
CA TYR A 96 7.20 -10.79 4.88
C TYR A 96 8.06 -11.74 4.04
N MET A 97 8.21 -11.46 2.74
CA MET A 97 9.06 -12.26 1.85
C MET A 97 10.53 -12.22 2.29
N ILE A 98 11.05 -11.04 2.66
CA ILE A 98 12.40 -10.87 3.19
C ILE A 98 12.58 -11.67 4.49
N SER A 99 11.61 -11.62 5.40
CA SER A 99 11.66 -12.40 6.64
C SER A 99 11.70 -13.91 6.37
N LYS A 100 10.97 -14.39 5.36
CA LYS A 100 11.01 -15.81 4.95
C LYS A 100 12.31 -16.20 4.28
N ALA A 101 12.84 -15.36 3.39
CA ALA A 101 14.15 -15.57 2.79
C ALA A 101 15.21 -15.69 3.89
N LYS A 102 15.23 -14.77 4.86
CA LYS A 102 16.12 -14.85 6.04
C LYS A 102 15.98 -16.14 6.82
N LEU A 103 14.75 -16.64 7.00
CA LEU A 103 14.53 -17.91 7.67
C LEU A 103 15.14 -19.08 6.89
N ALA A 104 15.09 -19.06 5.56
CA ALA A 104 15.73 -20.04 4.69
C ALA A 104 17.26 -20.01 4.81
N GLY A 105 17.89 -18.85 4.68
CA GLY A 105 19.35 -18.71 4.77
C GLY A 105 19.89 -19.07 6.16
N ARG A 106 19.12 -18.82 7.23
CA ARG A 106 19.51 -19.21 8.59
C ARG A 106 19.59 -20.72 8.81
N GLN A 107 18.99 -21.55 7.95
CA GLN A 107 19.03 -22.99 8.11
C GLN A 107 20.46 -23.54 7.98
N GLU A 108 21.28 -22.98 7.10
CA GLU A 108 22.69 -23.36 6.98
C GLU A 108 23.44 -23.15 8.31
N ARG A 109 23.33 -21.95 8.88
CA ARG A 109 23.99 -21.61 10.14
C ARG A 109 23.42 -22.42 11.31
N ALA A 110 22.10 -22.61 11.36
CA ALA A 110 21.47 -23.42 12.40
C ALA A 110 21.88 -24.89 12.30
N PHE A 111 22.04 -25.40 11.09
CA PHE A 111 22.57 -26.72 10.84
C PHE A 111 24.01 -26.79 11.36
N LYS A 112 24.90 -25.88 10.93
CA LYS A 112 26.33 -25.79 11.31
C LYS A 112 26.59 -25.56 12.81
N LEU A 113 25.86 -24.68 13.51
CA LEU A 113 26.13 -24.32 14.91
C LEU A 113 25.86 -25.44 15.93
N LEU A 114 25.18 -26.51 15.52
CA LEU A 114 24.86 -27.63 16.42
C LEU A 114 25.98 -28.69 16.47
N HIS A 115 27.12 -28.45 15.82
CA HIS A 115 28.39 -29.17 15.93
C HIS A 115 29.45 -28.09 16.13
N GLY A 116 30.48 -28.33 16.92
CA GLY A 116 31.62 -27.41 16.97
C GLY A 116 32.18 -27.20 15.56
N ASP A 117 32.83 -26.07 15.29
CA ASP A 117 33.29 -25.68 13.95
C ASP A 117 34.20 -26.75 13.27
N ASP A 118 34.72 -27.73 14.04
CA ASP A 118 35.62 -28.80 13.59
C ASP A 118 35.01 -30.23 13.55
N GLU A 119 33.77 -30.46 14.00
CA GLU A 119 33.15 -31.81 14.00
C GLU A 119 32.34 -32.07 12.72
N LYS A 120 32.61 -33.19 12.04
CA LYS A 120 31.78 -33.62 10.92
C LYS A 120 30.45 -34.15 11.44
N LEU A 121 29.38 -34.01 10.64
CA LEU A 121 28.07 -34.59 10.98
C LEU A 121 28.12 -36.09 11.26
N THR A 122 29.07 -36.77 10.64
CA THR A 122 29.38 -38.20 10.70
C THR A 122 29.85 -38.63 12.07
N ASP A 123 30.47 -37.72 12.81
CA ASP A 123 31.05 -37.97 14.13
C ASP A 123 29.98 -37.99 15.23
N LEU A 124 28.77 -37.51 14.90
CA LEU A 124 27.62 -37.52 15.80
C LEU A 124 26.92 -38.88 15.81
N SER A 125 26.38 -39.25 16.97
CA SER A 125 25.52 -40.44 17.09
C SER A 125 24.34 -40.39 16.10
N THR A 126 23.94 -41.54 15.58
CA THR A 126 22.82 -41.67 14.62
C THR A 126 21.52 -41.06 15.16
N THR A 127 21.26 -41.11 16.47
CA THR A 127 20.09 -40.46 17.10
C THR A 127 20.13 -38.95 16.94
N ILE A 128 21.29 -38.32 17.17
CA ILE A 128 21.46 -36.87 17.01
C ILE A 128 21.31 -36.48 15.55
N ARG A 129 21.93 -37.22 14.61
CA ARG A 129 21.78 -37.00 13.17
C ARG A 129 20.31 -37.02 12.73
N LYS A 130 19.55 -38.04 13.18
CA LYS A 130 18.10 -38.16 12.92
C LYS A 130 17.32 -36.95 13.44
N GLY A 131 17.59 -36.52 14.67
CA GLY A 131 16.93 -35.35 15.27
C GLY A 131 17.18 -34.07 14.48
N LYS A 132 18.44 -33.83 14.08
CA LYS A 132 18.84 -32.67 13.28
C LYS A 132 18.14 -32.62 11.92
N ILE A 133 18.15 -33.75 11.19
CA ILE A 133 17.54 -33.82 9.86
C ILE A 133 16.02 -33.59 9.95
N ARG A 134 15.35 -34.14 10.96
CA ARG A 134 13.92 -33.87 11.19
C ARG A 134 13.64 -32.41 11.52
N ALA A 135 14.50 -31.76 12.32
CA ALA A 135 14.37 -30.35 12.64
C ALA A 135 14.55 -29.47 11.40
N LEU A 136 15.54 -29.79 10.55
CA LEU A 136 15.78 -29.11 9.28
C LEU A 136 14.59 -29.26 8.33
N GLU A 137 14.08 -30.48 8.14
CA GLU A 137 12.91 -30.77 7.32
C GLU A 137 11.68 -29.97 7.80
N ALA A 138 11.41 -29.98 9.11
CA ALA A 138 10.32 -29.21 9.71
C ALA A 138 10.50 -27.69 9.53
N ALA A 139 11.74 -27.19 9.57
CA ALA A 139 12.03 -25.79 9.32
C ALA A 139 11.82 -25.42 7.85
N LEU A 140 12.32 -26.23 6.91
CA LEU A 140 12.11 -26.05 5.47
C LEU A 140 10.63 -26.12 5.08
N ALA A 141 9.84 -26.96 5.75
CA ALA A 141 8.40 -27.07 5.51
C ALA A 141 7.62 -25.78 5.86
N LYS A 142 8.17 -24.93 6.75
CA LYS A 142 7.55 -23.63 7.10
C LYS A 142 7.81 -22.53 6.06
N ILE A 143 8.75 -22.76 5.16
CA ILE A 143 9.15 -21.79 4.15
C ILE A 143 8.35 -22.09 2.89
N VAL A 144 7.18 -21.45 2.80
CA VAL A 144 6.25 -21.55 1.66
C VAL A 144 5.92 -20.14 1.21
N TRP A 145 6.13 -19.80 -0.05
CA TRP A 145 5.73 -18.50 -0.59
C TRP A 145 4.30 -18.55 -1.10
N ALA A 146 3.55 -17.48 -0.87
CA ALA A 146 2.20 -17.38 -1.42
C ALA A 146 2.30 -17.06 -2.92
N PRO A 147 1.58 -17.79 -3.81
CA PRO A 147 1.64 -17.55 -5.26
C PRO A 147 1.35 -16.10 -5.65
N GLU A 148 0.42 -15.45 -4.93
CA GLU A 148 0.02 -14.07 -5.17
C GLU A 148 1.13 -13.07 -4.82
N ASP A 149 1.96 -13.38 -3.83
CA ASP A 149 3.11 -12.56 -3.46
C ASP A 149 4.24 -12.74 -4.48
N VAL A 150 4.49 -13.97 -4.93
CA VAL A 150 5.47 -14.25 -6.00
C VAL A 150 5.08 -13.56 -7.30
N ALA A 151 3.80 -13.65 -7.70
CA ALA A 151 3.30 -13.01 -8.91
C ALA A 151 3.41 -11.47 -8.87
N SER A 152 3.49 -10.88 -7.69
CA SER A 152 3.66 -9.42 -7.52
C SER A 152 5.10 -8.93 -7.72
N LEU A 153 6.07 -9.85 -7.82
CA LEU A 153 7.47 -9.55 -8.11
C LEU A 153 7.73 -9.41 -9.61
N ASN A 154 8.81 -8.72 -9.97
CA ASN A 154 9.29 -8.70 -11.35
C ASN A 154 9.92 -10.06 -11.73
N ALA A 155 10.10 -10.30 -13.04
CA ALA A 155 10.59 -11.59 -13.54
C ALA A 155 11.97 -11.98 -13.00
N ALA A 156 12.87 -11.01 -12.77
CA ALA A 156 14.21 -11.30 -12.27
C ALA A 156 14.19 -11.76 -10.80
N ASP A 157 13.34 -11.14 -9.98
CA ASP A 157 13.18 -11.48 -8.56
C ASP A 157 12.39 -12.78 -8.38
N GLN A 158 11.43 -13.07 -9.27
CA GLN A 158 10.81 -14.39 -9.38
C GLN A 158 11.84 -15.48 -9.73
N GLY A 159 12.77 -15.20 -10.65
CA GLY A 159 13.85 -16.11 -10.99
C GLY A 159 14.78 -16.41 -9.80
N ALA A 160 15.16 -15.38 -9.05
CA ALA A 160 15.97 -15.55 -7.83
C ALA A 160 15.23 -16.37 -6.75
N LEU A 161 13.92 -16.16 -6.59
CA LEU A 161 13.09 -16.96 -5.70
C LEU A 161 13.00 -18.42 -6.17
N GLY A 162 12.84 -18.65 -7.48
CA GLY A 162 12.82 -19.98 -8.07
C GLY A 162 14.13 -20.74 -7.88
N ASN A 163 15.27 -20.08 -7.98
CA ASN A 163 16.57 -20.69 -7.66
C ASN A 163 16.62 -21.18 -6.20
N ALA A 164 16.23 -20.32 -5.25
CA ALA A 164 16.18 -20.69 -3.85
C ALA A 164 15.23 -21.89 -3.62
N GLU A 165 14.04 -21.87 -4.21
CA GLU A 165 13.06 -22.98 -4.18
C GLU A 165 13.65 -24.30 -4.68
N ILE A 166 14.33 -24.28 -5.83
CA ILE A 166 15.01 -25.45 -6.39
C ILE A 166 16.06 -25.98 -5.42
N THR A 167 16.87 -25.12 -4.81
CA THR A 167 17.89 -25.55 -3.84
C THR A 167 17.25 -26.16 -2.59
N MET A 168 16.13 -25.62 -2.08
CA MET A 168 15.41 -26.26 -0.96
C MET A 168 14.83 -27.62 -1.34
N LEU A 169 14.34 -27.79 -2.57
CA LEU A 169 13.91 -29.10 -3.07
C LEU A 169 15.08 -30.08 -3.12
N GLN A 170 16.26 -29.65 -3.55
CA GLN A 170 17.47 -30.47 -3.50
C GLN A 170 17.83 -30.89 -2.07
N VAL A 171 17.79 -29.96 -1.11
CA VAL A 171 18.02 -30.29 0.32
C VAL A 171 17.01 -31.33 0.81
N ARG A 172 15.71 -31.15 0.50
CA ARG A 172 14.66 -32.11 0.88
C ARG A 172 14.90 -33.49 0.26
N HIS A 173 15.29 -33.53 -1.02
CA HIS A 173 15.62 -34.78 -1.69
C HIS A 173 16.78 -35.50 -1.00
N PHE A 174 17.87 -34.80 -0.68
CA PHE A 174 18.99 -35.41 0.04
C PHE A 174 18.63 -35.86 1.46
N ILE A 175 17.69 -35.18 2.12
CA ILE A 175 17.13 -35.62 3.41
C ILE A 175 16.39 -36.95 3.27
N GLU A 176 15.58 -37.12 2.22
CA GLU A 176 14.86 -38.37 1.94
C GLU A 176 15.85 -39.52 1.66
N VAL A 177 16.85 -39.29 0.80
CA VAL A 177 17.86 -40.29 0.48
C VAL A 177 18.73 -40.63 1.71
N CYS A 178 19.06 -39.65 2.56
CA CYS A 178 19.69 -39.88 3.87
C CYS A 178 18.86 -40.81 4.75
N ARG A 179 17.53 -40.65 4.76
CA ARG A 179 16.62 -41.46 5.57
C ARG A 179 16.57 -42.89 5.07
N ASP A 180 16.47 -43.08 3.76
CA ASP A 180 16.41 -44.41 3.13
C ASP A 180 17.72 -45.19 3.30
N SER A 181 18.85 -44.49 3.36
CA SER A 181 20.18 -45.07 3.64
C SER A 181 20.50 -45.21 5.14
N GLY A 182 19.51 -45.06 6.02
CA GLY A 182 19.70 -45.27 7.47
C GLY A 182 20.55 -44.20 8.16
N TYR A 183 20.80 -43.06 7.51
CA TYR A 183 21.65 -41.96 7.99
C TYR A 183 23.14 -42.32 8.13
N GLU A 184 23.58 -43.38 7.47
CA GLU A 184 24.95 -43.91 7.58
C GLU A 184 25.87 -43.42 6.46
N ASN A 185 25.30 -42.89 5.38
CA ASN A 185 26.07 -42.47 4.22
C ASN A 185 26.48 -40.99 4.30
N ASP A 186 27.76 -40.77 4.59
CA ASP A 186 28.39 -39.46 4.77
C ASP A 186 28.26 -38.56 3.54
N VAL A 187 28.25 -39.14 2.32
CA VAL A 187 28.13 -38.40 1.06
C VAL A 187 26.82 -37.60 1.01
N PHE A 188 25.72 -38.19 1.51
CA PHE A 188 24.43 -37.50 1.51
C PHE A 188 24.33 -36.44 2.61
N LEU A 189 25.01 -36.64 3.75
CA LEU A 189 25.09 -35.63 4.81
C LEU A 189 25.92 -34.42 4.35
N GLU A 190 27.04 -34.66 3.65
CA GLU A 190 27.84 -33.60 3.02
C GLU A 190 27.08 -32.90 1.89
N SER A 191 26.28 -33.63 1.12
CA SER A 191 25.42 -33.06 0.06
C SER A 191 24.34 -32.14 0.63
N ILE A 192 23.74 -32.47 1.78
CA ILE A 192 22.83 -31.58 2.51
C ILE A 192 23.55 -30.30 2.93
N ALA A 193 24.74 -30.42 3.54
CA ALA A 193 25.51 -29.26 3.99
C ALA A 193 25.92 -28.33 2.83
N SER A 194 26.38 -28.91 1.72
CA SER A 194 26.71 -28.18 0.49
C SER A 194 25.49 -27.46 -0.09
N SER A 195 24.36 -28.16 -0.21
CA SER A 195 23.12 -27.57 -0.73
C SER A 195 22.57 -26.46 0.18
N LEU A 196 22.77 -26.57 1.50
CA LEU A 196 22.42 -25.49 2.44
C LEU A 196 23.33 -24.26 2.29
N ALA A 197 24.62 -24.46 1.98
CA ALA A 197 25.52 -23.35 1.68
C ALA A 197 25.08 -22.62 0.40
N THR A 198 24.78 -23.38 -0.67
CA THR A 198 24.20 -22.80 -1.90
C THR A 198 22.88 -22.08 -1.63
N LEU A 199 22.00 -22.66 -0.80
CA LEU A 199 20.73 -22.01 -0.44
C LEU A 199 20.98 -20.67 0.27
N SER A 200 21.98 -20.61 1.14
CA SER A 200 22.38 -19.39 1.84
C SER A 200 22.81 -18.30 0.86
N GLU A 201 23.63 -18.65 -0.14
CA GLU A 201 24.07 -17.75 -1.21
C GLU A 201 22.89 -17.23 -2.05
N GLU A 202 22.03 -18.13 -2.53
CA GLU A 202 20.84 -17.76 -3.31
C GLU A 202 19.88 -16.87 -2.50
N VAL A 203 19.73 -17.15 -1.21
CA VAL A 203 18.93 -16.33 -0.29
C VAL A 203 19.52 -14.93 -0.09
N ILE A 204 20.85 -14.80 0.00
CA ILE A 204 21.51 -13.48 0.10
C ILE A 204 21.21 -12.65 -1.15
N VAL A 205 21.30 -13.27 -2.34
CA VAL A 205 20.96 -12.61 -3.60
C VAL A 205 19.48 -12.20 -3.62
N LEU A 206 18.58 -13.11 -3.26
CA LEU A 206 17.15 -12.83 -3.16
C LEU A 206 16.84 -11.69 -2.17
N GLU A 207 17.43 -11.72 -0.96
CA GLU A 207 17.24 -10.68 0.05
C GLU A 207 17.67 -9.32 -0.48
N SER A 208 18.86 -9.24 -1.10
CA SER A 208 19.38 -7.98 -1.64
C SER A 208 18.44 -7.36 -2.68
N ARG A 209 17.84 -8.20 -3.52
CA ARG A 209 16.86 -7.81 -4.55
C ARG A 209 15.54 -7.34 -3.94
N LEU A 210 14.99 -8.10 -3.00
CA LEU A 210 13.75 -7.74 -2.32
C LEU A 210 13.91 -6.43 -1.50
N LEU A 211 15.07 -6.22 -0.88
CA LEU A 211 15.40 -4.96 -0.19
C LEU A 211 15.50 -3.78 -1.17
N ALA A 212 16.11 -3.99 -2.33
CA ALA A 212 16.18 -2.96 -3.37
C ALA A 212 14.79 -2.60 -3.90
N GLU A 213 13.93 -3.59 -4.17
CA GLU A 213 12.55 -3.37 -4.60
C GLU A 213 11.72 -2.66 -3.52
N ARG A 214 11.89 -3.06 -2.25
CA ARG A 214 11.28 -2.35 -1.12
C ARG A 214 11.70 -0.89 -1.07
N GLY A 215 12.99 -0.60 -1.28
CA GLY A 215 13.51 0.75 -1.36
C GLY A 215 12.87 1.57 -2.49
N ARG A 216 12.67 0.95 -3.67
CA ARG A 216 11.97 1.60 -4.79
C ARG A 216 10.53 1.93 -4.47
N VAL A 217 9.79 1.00 -3.86
CA VAL A 217 8.38 1.22 -3.49
C VAL A 217 8.24 2.36 -2.48
N LEU A 218 9.16 2.48 -1.53
CA LEU A 218 9.19 3.57 -0.55
C LEU A 218 9.63 4.92 -1.13
N ALA A 219 10.32 4.92 -2.27
CA ALA A 219 10.78 6.13 -2.95
C ALA A 219 9.74 6.71 -3.93
N VAL A 220 8.64 6.00 -4.19
CA VAL A 220 7.52 6.55 -4.96
C VAL A 220 6.77 7.55 -4.06
N PRO A 221 6.69 8.84 -4.45
CA PRO A 221 6.07 9.90 -3.65
C PRO A 221 4.57 9.71 -3.43
#